data_AF-A0A9W6GNX9-F1
#
_entry.id   AF-A0A9W6GNX9-F1
#
_cell.length_a   1.000
_cell.length_b   1.000
_cell.length_c   1.000
_cell.angle_alpha   90.00
_cell.angle_beta   90.00
_cell.angle_gamma   90.00
#
_symmetry.space_group_name_H-M   'P 1'
#
loop_
_entity.id
_entity.type
_entity.pdbx_description
1 polymer ?
#
loop_
_entity_poly.entity_id
_entity_poly.type
_entity_poly.pdbx_seq_one_letter_code
_entity_poly.pdbx_strand_id
1 'polypeptide(L)'
;MKIQHKDFYRMNENLEENTLAEWVKVLEERAIELLDDGNPISTAMMEAWSNLYELILEDSERWNFYILDLRERFFDGSIGKLREYQVSLNDKEEQFHFYITKNVGDSLDGKLLIYIQSLIESMNVEKDYLQVFEISGNTLTHSQEEPEYSKEYKLNEKYENGKLFCIRTAEEESSFWTLMFAYEY
;
A
#
# COMPACT_ATOMS: atom_id res chain seq x y z
N MET A 1 8.26 -17.87 -8.93
CA MET A 1 9.50 -18.68 -8.97
C MET A 1 10.46 -18.21 -7.85
N LYS A 2 11.20 -19.06 -7.12
CA LYS A 2 12.21 -18.60 -6.13
C LYS A 2 13.47 -18.13 -6.86
N ILE A 3 14.05 -16.99 -6.46
CA ILE A 3 15.38 -16.55 -6.93
C ILE A 3 16.37 -17.67 -6.59
N GLN A 4 17.09 -18.21 -7.58
CA GLN A 4 17.96 -19.36 -7.36
C GLN A 4 19.37 -18.92 -6.96
N HIS A 5 19.99 -19.63 -6.02
CA HIS A 5 21.38 -19.41 -5.60
C HIS A 5 22.37 -19.36 -6.78
N LYS A 6 22.13 -20.11 -7.86
CA LYS A 6 23.04 -20.13 -9.02
C LYS A 6 23.07 -18.80 -9.78
N ASP A 7 21.95 -18.10 -9.83
CA ASP A 7 21.87 -16.78 -10.46
C ASP A 7 22.61 -15.74 -9.60
N PHE A 8 22.53 -15.89 -8.26
CA PHE A 8 23.27 -15.08 -7.30
C PHE A 8 24.79 -15.16 -7.44
N TYR A 9 25.35 -16.37 -7.63
CA TYR A 9 26.80 -16.54 -7.77
C TYR A 9 27.33 -16.21 -9.18
N ARG A 10 26.52 -16.36 -10.23
CA ARG A 10 26.95 -16.13 -11.62
C ARG A 10 27.16 -14.65 -11.95
N MET A 11 26.50 -13.74 -11.25
CA MET A 11 26.64 -12.29 -11.41
C MET A 11 27.70 -11.67 -10.48
N ASN A 12 28.45 -12.49 -9.74
CA ASN A 12 29.20 -12.12 -8.54
C ASN A 12 30.70 -11.83 -8.80
N GLU A 13 31.25 -12.19 -9.95
CA GLU A 13 32.71 -12.13 -10.17
C GLU A 13 33.27 -10.71 -10.42
N ASN A 14 32.45 -9.72 -10.79
CA ASN A 14 32.82 -8.29 -10.90
C ASN A 14 31.59 -7.39 -10.72
N LEU A 15 31.41 -6.80 -9.53
CA LEU A 15 30.29 -5.91 -9.24
C LEU A 15 30.56 -4.50 -9.72
N GLU A 16 30.09 -4.20 -10.92
CA GLU A 16 29.96 -2.84 -11.43
C GLU A 16 28.50 -2.36 -11.25
N GLU A 17 28.24 -1.07 -11.44
CA GLU A 17 26.88 -0.49 -11.36
C GLU A 17 25.84 -1.23 -12.22
N ASN A 18 26.29 -1.81 -13.33
CA ASN A 18 25.48 -2.66 -14.21
C ASN A 18 24.90 -3.88 -13.48
N THR A 19 25.63 -4.49 -12.55
CA THR A 19 25.18 -5.66 -11.79
C THR A 19 24.09 -5.29 -10.79
N LEU A 20 24.17 -4.11 -10.16
CA LEU A 20 23.10 -3.62 -9.26
C LEU A 20 21.81 -3.36 -10.03
N ALA A 21 21.89 -2.80 -11.24
CA ALA A 21 20.72 -2.60 -12.09
C ALA A 21 20.08 -3.94 -12.52
N GLU A 22 20.90 -4.96 -12.79
CA GLU A 22 20.42 -6.32 -13.04
C GLU A 22 19.70 -6.92 -11.82
N TRP A 23 20.24 -6.69 -10.61
CA TRP A 23 19.58 -7.11 -9.37
C TRP A 23 18.24 -6.42 -9.14
N VAL A 24 18.16 -5.09 -9.37
CA VAL A 24 16.90 -4.36 -9.31
C VAL A 24 15.90 -4.97 -10.30
N LYS A 25 16.32 -5.29 -11.52
CA LYS A 25 15.44 -5.90 -12.52
C LYS A 25 14.92 -7.28 -12.11
N VAL A 26 15.74 -8.14 -11.51
CA VAL A 26 15.30 -9.44 -10.98
C VAL A 26 14.27 -9.27 -9.86
N LEU A 27 14.49 -8.29 -8.98
CA LEU A 27 13.54 -7.96 -7.91
C LEU A 27 12.23 -7.41 -8.47
N GLU A 28 12.29 -6.56 -9.50
CA GLU A 28 11.11 -6.04 -10.22
C GLU A 28 10.31 -7.14 -10.90
N GLU A 29 10.98 -8.05 -11.62
CA GLU A 29 10.34 -9.21 -12.26
C GLU A 29 9.64 -10.09 -11.21
N ARG A 30 10.27 -10.30 -10.05
CA ARG A 30 9.65 -11.07 -8.96
C ARG A 30 8.47 -10.34 -8.33
N ALA A 31 8.57 -9.03 -8.14
CA ALA A 31 7.45 -8.23 -7.65
C ALA A 31 6.27 -8.25 -8.65
N ILE A 32 6.56 -8.17 -9.94
CA ILE A 32 5.58 -8.32 -11.02
C ILE A 32 4.87 -9.67 -10.95
N GLU A 33 5.60 -10.79 -10.82
CA GLU A 33 4.97 -12.12 -10.65
C GLU A 33 3.99 -12.15 -9.46
N LEU A 34 4.36 -11.50 -8.36
CA LEU A 34 3.51 -11.44 -7.16
C LEU A 34 2.31 -10.52 -7.34
N LEU A 35 2.45 -9.45 -8.12
CA LEU A 35 1.33 -8.59 -8.53
C LEU A 35 0.35 -9.34 -9.45
N ASP A 36 0.84 -10.14 -10.39
CA ASP A 36 0.03 -11.02 -11.24
C ASP A 36 -0.78 -12.03 -10.41
N ASP A 37 -0.21 -12.49 -9.28
CA ASP A 37 -0.87 -13.37 -8.31
C ASP A 37 -1.90 -12.62 -7.41
N GLY A 38 -2.13 -11.32 -7.64
CA GLY A 38 -3.11 -10.49 -6.92
C GLY A 38 -2.62 -9.91 -5.59
N ASN A 39 -1.31 -9.95 -5.31
CA ASN A 39 -0.78 -9.37 -4.07
C ASN A 39 -0.72 -7.84 -4.17
N PRO A 40 -0.95 -7.09 -3.08
CA PRO A 40 -0.69 -5.65 -3.03
C PRO A 40 0.79 -5.33 -3.30
N ILE A 41 1.11 -4.18 -3.90
CA ILE A 41 2.51 -3.73 -4.16
C ILE A 41 3.38 -3.83 -2.92
N SER A 42 2.90 -3.39 -1.76
CA SER A 42 3.66 -3.46 -0.52
C SER A 42 4.07 -4.90 -0.17
N THR A 43 3.18 -5.86 -0.38
CA THR A 43 3.44 -7.29 -0.14
C THR A 43 4.39 -7.84 -1.20
N ALA A 44 4.13 -7.56 -2.47
CA ALA A 44 4.96 -8.01 -3.59
C ALA A 44 6.42 -7.53 -3.46
N MET A 45 6.64 -6.28 -3.10
CA MET A 45 7.97 -5.71 -2.89
C MET A 45 8.68 -6.29 -1.66
N MET A 46 7.97 -6.43 -0.54
CA MET A 46 8.55 -6.98 0.69
C MET A 46 8.92 -8.46 0.53
N GLU A 47 8.11 -9.23 -0.18
CA GLU A 47 8.41 -10.64 -0.48
C GLU A 47 9.53 -10.79 -1.51
N ALA A 48 9.55 -9.97 -2.57
CA ALA A 48 10.66 -9.95 -3.53
C ALA A 48 11.99 -9.65 -2.81
N TRP A 49 12.00 -8.64 -1.93
CA TRP A 49 13.17 -8.28 -1.12
C TRP A 49 13.56 -9.37 -0.13
N SER A 50 12.59 -9.96 0.60
CA SER A 50 12.87 -11.01 1.60
C SER A 50 13.51 -12.23 0.95
N ASN A 51 13.04 -12.64 -0.23
CA ASN A 51 13.61 -13.77 -0.97
C ASN A 51 15.07 -13.53 -1.36
N LEU A 52 15.46 -12.28 -1.65
CA LEU A 52 16.85 -11.94 -1.94
C LEU A 52 17.68 -11.80 -0.67
N TYR A 53 17.12 -11.19 0.38
CA TYR A 53 17.80 -10.96 1.64
C TYR A 53 18.23 -12.27 2.32
N GLU A 54 17.39 -13.32 2.25
CA GLU A 54 17.75 -14.67 2.71
C GLU A 54 18.98 -15.24 1.98
N LEU A 55 19.13 -14.97 0.68
CA LEU A 55 20.27 -15.42 -0.11
C LEU A 55 21.55 -14.65 0.20
N ILE A 56 21.43 -13.35 0.49
CA ILE A 56 22.59 -12.47 0.78
C ILE A 56 23.13 -12.68 2.21
N LEU A 57 22.26 -12.99 3.17
CA LEU A 57 22.66 -13.19 4.57
C LEU A 57 23.68 -14.33 4.75
N GLU A 58 23.70 -15.30 3.84
CA GLU A 58 24.69 -16.39 3.86
C GLU A 58 26.15 -15.91 3.61
N ASP A 59 26.36 -14.68 3.13
CA ASP A 59 27.69 -14.08 2.86
C ASP A 59 27.82 -12.62 3.39
N SER A 60 27.15 -12.33 4.52
CA SER A 60 26.82 -10.97 4.99
C SER A 60 27.97 -9.96 5.20
N GLU A 61 29.23 -10.38 5.43
CA GLU A 61 30.33 -9.44 5.71
C GLU A 61 30.77 -8.62 4.48
N ARG A 62 30.61 -9.19 3.28
CA ARG A 62 31.09 -8.55 2.03
C ARG A 62 30.08 -7.57 1.42
N TRP A 63 28.81 -7.67 1.79
CA TRP A 63 27.70 -7.10 1.00
C TRP A 63 26.93 -5.98 1.68
N ASN A 64 27.18 -5.71 2.96
CA ASN A 64 26.42 -4.71 3.73
C ASN A 64 26.30 -3.34 3.05
N PHE A 65 27.33 -2.87 2.35
CA PHE A 65 27.29 -1.59 1.63
C PHE A 65 26.37 -1.65 0.39
N TYR A 66 26.42 -2.75 -0.37
CA TYR A 66 25.63 -2.94 -1.58
C TYR A 66 24.17 -3.31 -1.30
N ILE A 67 23.89 -3.96 -0.17
CA ILE A 67 22.52 -4.26 0.28
C ILE A 67 21.73 -2.98 0.48
N LEU A 68 22.35 -1.96 1.08
CA LEU A 68 21.67 -0.68 1.33
C LEU A 68 21.40 0.07 0.02
N ASP A 69 22.37 0.15 -0.89
CA ASP A 69 22.19 0.79 -2.20
C ASP A 69 21.19 0.04 -3.08
N LEU A 70 21.23 -1.30 -3.09
CA LEU A 70 20.25 -2.12 -3.81
C LEU A 70 18.85 -1.95 -3.24
N ARG A 71 18.71 -1.87 -1.91
CA ARG A 71 17.44 -1.63 -1.24
C ARG A 71 16.88 -0.27 -1.64
N GLU A 72 17.68 0.79 -1.57
CA GLU A 72 17.27 2.14 -1.94
C GLU A 72 16.82 2.20 -3.40
N ARG A 73 17.63 1.65 -4.33
CA ARG A 73 17.31 1.63 -5.76
C ARG A 73 16.04 0.84 -6.06
N PHE A 74 15.82 -0.30 -5.40
CA PHE A 74 14.61 -1.09 -5.60
C PHE A 74 13.37 -0.43 -4.97
N PHE A 75 13.44 -0.02 -3.71
CA PHE A 75 12.26 0.55 -3.04
C PHE A 75 11.92 1.95 -3.56
N ASP A 76 12.89 2.81 -3.82
CA ASP A 76 12.62 4.18 -4.25
C ASP A 76 12.52 4.29 -5.78
N GLY A 77 13.30 3.49 -6.52
CA GLY A 77 13.35 3.53 -7.98
C GLY A 77 12.25 2.71 -8.67
N SER A 78 11.81 1.59 -8.08
CA SER A 78 10.86 0.68 -8.73
C SER A 78 9.39 0.92 -8.35
N ILE A 79 9.10 1.69 -7.28
CA ILE A 79 7.71 1.96 -6.85
C ILE A 79 6.86 2.57 -7.97
N GLY A 80 7.38 3.57 -8.68
CA GLY A 80 6.62 4.23 -9.76
C GLY A 80 6.27 3.26 -10.89
N LYS A 81 7.25 2.46 -11.33
CA LYS A 81 7.09 1.45 -12.36
C LYS A 81 6.13 0.33 -11.95
N LEU A 82 6.22 -0.16 -10.71
CA LEU A 82 5.34 -1.21 -10.20
C LEU A 82 3.90 -0.70 -9.99
N ARG A 83 3.73 0.58 -9.66
CA ARG A 83 2.42 1.25 -9.67
C ARG A 83 1.84 1.32 -11.08
N GLU A 84 2.61 1.79 -12.05
CA GLU A 84 2.19 1.80 -13.46
C GLU A 84 1.82 0.39 -13.95
N TYR A 85 2.59 -0.63 -13.54
CA TYR A 85 2.32 -2.01 -13.87
C TYR A 85 1.04 -2.54 -13.22
N GLN A 86 0.85 -2.31 -11.91
CA GLN A 86 -0.38 -2.68 -11.20
C GLN A 86 -1.61 -1.98 -11.81
N VAL A 87 -1.47 -0.71 -12.19
CA VAL A 87 -2.49 0.05 -12.93
C VAL A 87 -2.75 -0.57 -14.31
N SER A 88 -1.73 -1.07 -15.01
CA SER A 88 -1.89 -1.73 -16.31
C SER A 88 -2.48 -3.15 -16.22
N LEU A 89 -2.29 -3.85 -15.10
CA LEU A 89 -2.94 -5.13 -14.80
C LEU A 89 -4.42 -4.91 -14.45
N ASN A 90 -4.71 -3.82 -13.76
CA ASN A 90 -6.05 -3.36 -13.45
C ASN A 90 -6.59 -2.50 -14.59
N ASP A 91 -6.87 -3.13 -15.73
CA ASP A 91 -7.68 -2.53 -16.79
C ASP A 91 -9.04 -2.16 -16.17
N LYS A 92 -9.17 -0.88 -15.75
CA LYS A 92 -10.21 -0.26 -14.90
C LYS A 92 -9.94 -0.20 -13.38
N GLU A 93 -8.83 0.39 -12.94
CA GLU A 93 -8.84 1.02 -11.62
C GLU A 93 -9.51 2.39 -11.70
N GLU A 94 -10.67 2.47 -11.06
CA GLU A 94 -11.42 3.70 -10.86
C GLU A 94 -10.54 4.73 -10.13
N GLN A 95 -10.32 5.93 -10.69
CA GLN A 95 -9.48 6.93 -10.02
C GLN A 95 -10.06 7.26 -8.64
N PHE A 96 -9.27 7.04 -7.58
CA PHE A 96 -9.67 7.29 -6.20
C PHE A 96 -9.37 8.75 -5.82
N HIS A 97 -10.43 9.53 -5.64
CA HIS A 97 -10.36 10.92 -5.22
C HIS A 97 -10.98 11.08 -3.84
N PHE A 98 -10.22 11.57 -2.85
CA PHE A 98 -10.68 11.71 -1.48
C PHE A 98 -10.84 13.18 -1.09
N TYR A 99 -12.06 13.58 -0.78
CA TYR A 99 -12.44 14.91 -0.33
C TYR A 99 -12.93 14.86 1.11
N ILE A 100 -12.75 15.97 1.81
CA ILE A 100 -13.23 16.16 3.17
C ILE A 100 -14.09 17.43 3.22
N THR A 101 -15.15 17.44 4.03
CA THR A 101 -15.88 18.68 4.29
C THR A 101 -15.02 19.65 5.09
N LYS A 102 -15.37 20.93 5.03
CA LYS A 102 -14.69 21.96 5.81
C LYS A 102 -14.73 21.64 7.32
N ASN A 103 -15.89 21.21 7.83
CA ASN A 103 -16.05 20.90 9.25
C ASN A 103 -15.13 19.75 9.68
N VAL A 104 -15.01 18.69 8.87
CA VAL A 104 -14.06 17.60 9.11
C VAL A 104 -12.62 18.10 9.11
N GLY A 105 -12.23 18.90 8.11
CA GLY A 105 -10.87 19.46 8.01
C GLY A 105 -10.50 20.42 9.15
N ASP A 106 -11.49 21.13 9.71
CA ASP A 106 -11.29 22.04 10.85
C ASP A 106 -11.26 21.30 12.20
N SER A 107 -11.84 20.09 12.28
CA SER A 107 -12.06 19.36 13.55
C SER A 107 -11.14 18.16 13.76
N LEU A 108 -10.69 17.49 12.70
CA LEU A 108 -9.84 16.31 12.77
C LEU A 108 -8.41 16.64 12.31
N ASP A 109 -7.41 16.08 12.99
CA ASP A 109 -6.04 16.24 12.54
C ASP A 109 -5.71 15.39 11.30
N GLY A 110 -4.67 15.81 10.59
CA GLY A 110 -4.25 15.15 9.34
C GLY A 110 -3.83 13.69 9.51
N LYS A 111 -3.35 13.25 10.68
CA LYS A 111 -2.96 11.85 10.88
C LYS A 111 -4.19 10.96 10.89
N LEU A 112 -5.24 11.37 11.59
CA LEU A 112 -6.51 10.62 11.61
C LEU A 112 -7.14 10.59 10.22
N LEU A 113 -7.10 11.69 9.48
CA LEU A 113 -7.63 11.75 8.11
C LEU A 113 -6.90 10.81 7.15
N ILE A 114 -5.56 10.83 7.16
CA ILE A 114 -4.73 9.90 6.37
C ILE A 114 -5.03 8.45 6.76
N TYR A 115 -5.22 8.20 8.06
CA TYR A 115 -5.54 6.86 8.54
C TYR A 115 -6.89 6.37 8.02
N ILE A 116 -7.96 7.18 8.14
CA ILE A 116 -9.29 6.85 7.62
C ILE A 116 -9.23 6.59 6.10
N GLN A 117 -8.55 7.44 5.34
CA GLN A 117 -8.37 7.24 3.90
C GLN A 117 -7.70 5.89 3.59
N SER A 118 -6.61 5.57 4.29
CA SER A 118 -5.90 4.30 4.10
C SER A 118 -6.76 3.07 4.44
N LEU A 119 -7.68 3.19 5.39
CA LEU A 119 -8.61 2.11 5.74
C LEU A 119 -9.59 1.83 4.60
N ILE A 120 -10.01 2.85 3.86
CA ILE A 120 -10.88 2.69 2.68
C ILE A 120 -10.07 2.07 1.54
N GLU A 121 -8.91 2.63 1.20
CA GLU A 121 -8.07 2.13 0.09
C GLU A 121 -7.72 0.64 0.26
N SER A 122 -7.37 0.24 1.50
CA SER A 122 -6.96 -1.14 1.84
C SER A 122 -8.10 -2.11 2.12
N MET A 123 -9.36 -1.75 1.87
CA MET A 123 -10.48 -2.69 2.01
C MET A 123 -10.35 -3.85 1.03
N ASN A 124 -10.29 -5.06 1.58
CA ASN A 124 -10.26 -6.32 0.83
C ASN A 124 -11.67 -6.87 0.52
N VAL A 125 -12.72 -6.17 0.95
CA VAL A 125 -14.11 -6.45 0.62
C VAL A 125 -14.60 -5.43 -0.40
N GLU A 126 -15.64 -5.79 -1.15
CA GLU A 126 -16.31 -4.83 -2.04
C GLU A 126 -16.78 -3.62 -1.24
N LYS A 127 -16.50 -2.43 -1.77
CA LYS A 127 -16.75 -1.17 -1.08
C LYS A 127 -18.18 -0.71 -1.34
N ASP A 128 -18.98 -0.70 -0.28
CA ASP A 128 -20.30 -0.08 -0.27
C ASP A 128 -20.21 1.42 -0.58
N TYR A 129 -21.30 2.01 -1.09
CA TYR A 129 -21.38 3.45 -1.36
C TYR A 129 -21.24 4.29 -0.07
N LEU A 130 -21.59 3.72 1.08
CA LEU A 130 -21.50 4.36 2.38
C LEU A 130 -20.53 3.60 3.29
N GLN A 131 -19.48 4.28 3.72
CA GLN A 131 -18.61 3.81 4.79
C GLN A 131 -18.90 4.61 6.05
N VAL A 132 -19.00 3.92 7.18
CA VAL A 132 -19.29 4.53 8.48
C VAL A 132 -18.07 4.41 9.37
N PHE A 133 -17.67 5.53 9.98
CA PHE A 133 -16.61 5.59 10.97
C PHE A 133 -17.15 6.16 12.27
N GLU A 134 -17.05 5.41 13.36
CA GLU A 134 -17.44 5.84 14.70
C GLU A 134 -16.19 5.96 15.58
N ILE A 135 -15.98 7.15 16.11
CA ILE A 135 -14.88 7.47 17.03
C ILE A 135 -15.45 7.47 18.45
N SER A 136 -14.83 6.71 19.34
CA SER A 136 -15.14 6.70 20.77
C SER A 136 -13.84 6.72 21.58
N GLY A 137 -13.42 7.90 21.99
CA GLY A 137 -12.13 8.12 22.65
C GLY A 137 -10.95 7.68 21.79
N ASN A 138 -10.34 6.54 22.11
CA ASN A 138 -9.20 5.98 21.37
C ASN A 138 -9.55 4.71 20.58
N THR A 139 -10.82 4.54 20.22
CA THR A 139 -11.29 3.46 19.37
C THR A 139 -11.97 4.06 18.14
N LEU A 140 -11.61 3.55 16.96
CA LEU A 140 -12.25 3.84 15.69
C LEU A 140 -12.92 2.56 15.19
N THR A 141 -14.24 2.58 15.03
CA THR A 141 -14.99 1.48 14.43
C THR A 141 -15.32 1.85 12.99
N HIS A 142 -14.94 1.00 12.03
CA HIS A 142 -15.21 1.16 10.60
C HIS A 142 -16.14 0.06 10.14
N SER A 143 -17.25 0.43 9.52
CA SER A 143 -18.27 -0.52 9.05
C SER A 143 -18.94 -0.09 7.75
N GLN A 144 -19.55 -1.05 7.06
CA GLN A 144 -20.45 -0.87 5.91
C GLN A 144 -21.58 -1.91 5.95
N GLU A 145 -22.66 -1.68 5.19
CA GLU A 145 -23.85 -2.55 5.20
C GLU A 145 -23.72 -3.70 4.20
N GLU A 146 -23.31 -3.43 2.95
CA GLU A 146 -23.26 -4.45 1.90
C GLU A 146 -21.93 -4.47 1.11
N PRO A 147 -21.19 -5.61 1.11
CA PRO A 147 -21.31 -6.73 2.03
C PRO A 147 -21.10 -6.30 3.49
N GLU A 148 -21.72 -7.01 4.43
CA GLU A 148 -21.58 -6.71 5.86
C GLU A 148 -20.11 -6.75 6.27
N TYR A 149 -19.64 -5.63 6.82
CA TYR A 149 -18.28 -5.50 7.34
C TYR A 149 -18.26 -4.58 8.54
N SER A 150 -17.50 -4.95 9.57
CA SER A 150 -17.26 -4.12 10.74
C SER A 150 -15.93 -4.49 11.37
N LYS A 151 -15.11 -3.49 11.69
CA LYS A 151 -13.81 -3.68 12.30
C LYS A 151 -13.46 -2.53 13.23
N GLU A 152 -12.87 -2.87 14.38
CA GLU A 152 -12.39 -1.90 15.36
C GLU A 152 -10.88 -1.74 15.28
N TYR A 153 -10.44 -0.49 15.43
CA TYR A 153 -9.05 -0.08 15.39
C TYR A 153 -8.71 0.71 16.64
N LYS A 154 -7.54 0.42 17.22
CA LYS A 154 -7.05 1.18 18.36
C LYS A 154 -6.25 2.37 17.88
N LEU A 155 -6.65 3.56 18.31
CA LEU A 155 -5.94 4.80 18.02
C LEU A 155 -4.87 5.05 19.09
N ASN A 156 -3.77 5.66 18.67
CA ASN A 156 -2.66 6.03 19.56
C ASN A 156 -3.01 7.21 20.47
N GLU A 157 -4.00 8.00 20.09
CA GLU A 157 -4.44 9.21 20.79
C GLU A 157 -5.97 9.17 21.01
N LYS A 158 -6.47 10.02 21.91
CA LYS A 158 -7.91 10.16 22.15
C LYS A 158 -8.47 11.29 21.31
N TYR A 159 -9.62 11.04 20.73
CA TYR A 159 -10.39 11.98 19.93
C TYR A 159 -11.76 12.20 20.56
N GLU A 160 -12.40 13.30 20.19
CA GLU A 160 -13.80 13.52 20.56
C GLU A 160 -14.69 12.46 19.91
N ASN A 161 -15.74 12.07 20.63
CA ASN A 161 -16.68 11.09 20.11
C ASN A 161 -17.41 11.68 18.91
N GLY A 162 -17.48 10.92 17.82
CA GLY A 162 -18.06 11.41 16.58
C GLY A 162 -18.40 10.27 15.64
N LYS A 163 -19.31 10.56 14.71
CA LYS A 163 -19.68 9.66 13.63
C LYS A 163 -19.45 10.36 12.31
N LEU A 164 -18.69 9.73 11.43
CA LEU A 164 -18.36 10.21 10.11
C LEU A 164 -18.93 9.25 9.07
N PHE A 165 -19.34 9.80 7.94
CA PHE A 165 -19.69 9.07 6.74
C PHE A 165 -18.67 9.37 5.66
N CYS A 166 -18.25 8.33 4.95
CA CYS A 166 -17.52 8.48 3.69
C CYS A 166 -18.42 7.97 2.57
N ILE A 167 -18.89 8.90 1.73
CA ILE A 167 -19.80 8.61 0.63
C ILE A 167 -19.00 8.46 -0.66
N ARG A 168 -19.18 7.34 -1.33
CA ARG A 168 -18.71 7.12 -2.70
C ARG A 168 -19.73 7.66 -3.68
N THR A 169 -19.27 8.50 -4.59
CA THR A 169 -19.98 8.86 -5.81
C THR A 169 -19.15 8.35 -6.97
N ALA A 170 -19.71 7.44 -7.77
CA ALA A 170 -19.05 6.92 -8.96
C ALA A 170 -19.51 7.72 -10.19
N GLU A 171 -18.56 8.27 -10.95
CA GLU A 171 -18.78 8.86 -12.27
C GLU A 171 -17.86 8.20 -13.28
N GLU A 172 -18.44 7.52 -14.28
CA GLU A 172 -17.72 6.81 -15.35
C GLU A 172 -16.58 5.91 -14.83
N GLU A 173 -15.33 6.40 -14.90
CA GLU A 173 -14.09 5.70 -14.54
C GLU A 173 -13.45 6.29 -13.26
N SER A 174 -14.18 7.03 -12.44
CA SER A 174 -13.68 7.69 -11.22
C SER A 174 -14.64 7.54 -10.04
N SER A 175 -14.09 7.33 -8.83
CA SER A 175 -14.81 7.38 -7.58
C SER A 175 -14.34 8.57 -6.78
N PHE A 176 -15.32 9.37 -6.41
CA PHE A 176 -15.15 10.46 -5.48
C PHE A 176 -15.66 10.01 -4.12
N TRP A 177 -14.77 9.99 -3.15
CA TRP A 177 -15.05 9.68 -1.76
C TRP A 177 -15.09 10.98 -0.98
N THR A 178 -16.22 11.28 -0.35
CA THR A 178 -16.37 12.48 0.48
C THR A 178 -16.58 12.09 1.93
N LEU A 179 -15.61 12.44 2.78
CA LEU A 179 -15.70 12.28 4.22
C LEU A 179 -16.38 13.50 4.85
N MET A 180 -17.42 13.25 5.63
CA MET A 180 -18.22 14.25 6.33
C MET A 180 -18.68 13.75 7.69
N PHE A 181 -19.07 14.65 8.59
CA PHE A 181 -19.78 14.23 9.80
C PHE A 181 -21.18 13.72 9.47
N ALA A 182 -21.69 12.78 10.26
CA ALA A 182 -23.01 12.19 10.05
C ALA A 182 -24.16 13.21 10.13
N TYR A 183 -23.96 14.35 10.81
CA TYR A 183 -24.95 15.43 10.88
C TYR A 183 -24.94 16.34 9.64
N GLU A 184 -23.95 16.20 8.75
CA GLU A 184 -23.84 16.96 7.50
C GLU A 184 -24.57 16.28 6.33
N TYR A 185 -24.92 15.00 6.50
CA TYR A 185 -25.67 14.18 5.55
C TYR A 185 -27.18 14.42 5.71
#